data_AF-A0A536LLD3-F1
#
_entry.id   AF-A0A536LLD3-F1
#
_cell.length_a   1.000
_cell.length_b   1.000
_cell.length_c   1.000
_cell.angle_alpha   90.00
_cell.angle_beta   90.00
_cell.angle_gamma   90.00
#
_symmetry.space_group_name_H-M   'P 1'
#
loop_
_entity.id
_entity.type
_entity.pdbx_description
1 polymer ?
#
loop_
_entity_poly.entity_id
_entity_poly.type
_entity_poly.pdbx_seq_one_letter_code
_entity_poly.pdbx_strand_id
1 'polypeptide(L)'
;MQPGIVALRGALIAAWEEELRAVRQDSFDVGRGREALVFIQRFYALISSLRLPIQRSWGPGGHVHVVDSHEVGGPGPRVSQSRIRLRNHGDEVLVELFTYAEGSSRANPSAGLDRSVHVAEIEPLGFVTELYRTAVGFLQVALNIDLLLGDATWLFEHAATSYFVAAARWPTVGEVYRRTNREFAVADSFETVLGLLAPGGESNASGSANGSGHDELELRLSIEQLQRYVEPQPDLENFLRIVQVAVDSDQEELRISSSATASLFGLDELALTKLGCLVASAPDVCRDGSFAADYSSWSFLPSYNVHFFRRVNTIDDFLVVQGSLVPRAAADGTTTTSPGTGFKLDEGATLPDGIVTFLMTDVVESTPLWIASRASMYQSSPCFRAPRTRWSRRWKRRRQFRPNPGRTDWLYRSEWRSSRGRLTRWIGTTGRPR
;
A
#
# COMPACT_ATOMS: atom_id res chain seq x y z
N MET A 1 -15.74 5.29 6.05
CA MET A 1 -14.29 5.46 5.94
C MET A 1 -13.88 6.92 6.13
N GLN A 2 -13.07 7.20 7.17
CA GLN A 2 -12.45 8.52 7.33
C GLN A 2 -11.58 8.87 6.10
N PRO A 3 -11.61 10.12 5.59
CA PRO A 3 -10.86 10.50 4.38
C PRO A 3 -9.35 10.19 4.44
N GLY A 4 -8.77 10.27 5.64
CA GLY A 4 -7.37 9.94 5.84
C GLY A 4 -7.06 8.44 5.69
N ILE A 5 -8.01 7.54 5.96
CA ILE A 5 -7.86 6.10 5.76
C ILE A 5 -7.87 5.78 4.26
N VAL A 6 -8.77 6.40 3.48
CA VAL A 6 -8.82 6.26 2.02
C VAL A 6 -7.49 6.71 1.40
N ALA A 7 -6.96 7.85 1.86
CA ALA A 7 -5.66 8.35 1.41
C ALA A 7 -4.48 7.42 1.78
N LEU A 8 -4.47 6.84 3.00
CA LEU A 8 -3.46 5.86 3.41
C LEU A 8 -3.53 4.59 2.55
N ARG A 9 -4.74 4.07 2.32
CA ARG A 9 -4.98 2.94 1.43
C ARG A 9 -4.51 3.24 0.00
N GLY A 10 -4.84 4.40 -0.56
CA GLY A 10 -4.38 4.81 -1.89
C GLY A 10 -2.85 4.90 -1.98
N ALA A 11 -2.18 5.41 -0.95
CA ALA A 11 -0.72 5.46 -0.93
C ALA A 11 -0.08 4.06 -0.85
N LEU A 12 -0.67 3.14 -0.09
CA LEU A 12 -0.26 1.73 -0.04
C LEU A 12 -0.46 1.02 -1.38
N ILE A 13 -1.63 1.20 -2.00
CA ILE A 13 -1.96 0.67 -3.32
C ILE A 13 -0.94 1.15 -4.36
N ALA A 14 -0.68 2.45 -4.44
CA ALA A 14 0.26 3.02 -5.40
C ALA A 14 1.69 2.47 -5.23
N ALA A 15 2.15 2.32 -3.98
CA ALA A 15 3.45 1.73 -3.69
C ALA A 15 3.51 0.25 -4.08
N TRP A 16 2.46 -0.52 -3.75
CA TRP A 16 2.39 -1.94 -4.08
C TRP A 16 2.36 -2.16 -5.58
N GLU A 17 1.53 -1.42 -6.30
CA GLU A 17 1.46 -1.45 -7.76
C GLU A 17 2.80 -1.17 -8.43
N GLU A 18 3.57 -0.20 -7.93
CA GLU A 18 4.88 0.14 -8.50
C GLU A 18 5.86 -1.03 -8.37
N GLU A 19 5.89 -1.69 -7.21
CA GLU A 19 6.74 -2.87 -7.03
C GLU A 19 6.23 -4.06 -7.84
N LEU A 20 4.91 -4.24 -8.01
CA LEU A 20 4.34 -5.26 -8.89
C LEU A 20 4.66 -5.01 -10.38
N ARG A 21 4.68 -3.74 -10.82
CA ARG A 21 5.16 -3.37 -12.17
C ARG A 21 6.64 -3.67 -12.32
N ALA A 22 7.46 -3.37 -11.31
CA ALA A 22 8.89 -3.67 -11.33
C ALA A 22 9.14 -5.19 -11.42
N VAL A 23 8.37 -6.00 -10.70
CA VAL A 23 8.42 -7.47 -10.82
C VAL A 23 8.00 -7.89 -12.23
N ARG A 24 6.92 -7.33 -12.78
CA ARG A 24 6.44 -7.65 -14.13
C ARG A 24 7.46 -7.34 -15.23
N GLN A 25 8.27 -6.30 -15.02
CA GLN A 25 9.30 -5.84 -15.94
C GLN A 25 10.66 -6.50 -15.70
N ASP A 26 10.74 -7.52 -14.83
CA ASP A 26 11.97 -8.19 -14.42
C ASP A 26 13.05 -7.22 -13.88
N SER A 27 12.63 -6.07 -13.36
CA SER A 27 13.52 -5.01 -12.84
C SER A 27 13.60 -4.99 -11.31
N PHE A 28 12.75 -5.77 -10.63
CA PHE A 28 12.75 -5.87 -9.18
C PHE A 28 13.96 -6.66 -8.64
N ASP A 29 14.80 -5.99 -7.84
CA ASP A 29 15.92 -6.62 -7.14
C ASP A 29 15.53 -7.07 -5.72
N VAL A 30 15.52 -8.39 -5.54
CA VAL A 30 15.35 -9.08 -4.24
C VAL A 30 16.63 -9.03 -3.40
N GLY A 31 17.77 -8.74 -4.04
CA GLY A 31 19.10 -8.66 -3.43
C GLY A 31 19.65 -10.02 -3.03
N ARG A 32 19.78 -10.91 -4.02
CA ARG A 32 20.20 -12.31 -3.85
C ARG A 32 21.37 -12.49 -2.86
N GLY A 33 21.22 -13.42 -1.93
CA GLY A 33 22.14 -13.71 -0.82
C GLY A 33 22.10 -12.70 0.35
N ARG A 34 21.22 -11.70 0.28
CA ARG A 34 20.97 -10.64 1.29
C ARG A 34 19.47 -10.32 1.41
N GLU A 35 18.60 -11.26 1.03
CA GLU A 35 17.15 -11.10 0.90
C GLU A 35 16.52 -10.60 2.21
N ALA A 36 16.89 -11.21 3.35
CA ALA A 36 16.41 -10.78 4.67
C ALA A 36 16.77 -9.33 5.01
N LEU A 37 17.97 -8.88 4.65
CA LEU A 37 18.38 -7.49 4.87
C LEU A 37 17.58 -6.53 3.98
N VAL A 38 17.42 -6.90 2.70
CA VAL A 38 16.68 -6.09 1.72
C VAL A 38 15.20 -6.00 2.09
N PHE A 39 14.61 -7.08 2.58
CA PHE A 39 13.22 -7.13 3.06
C PHE A 39 13.01 -6.11 4.19
N ILE A 40 13.88 -6.17 5.21
CA ILE A 40 13.83 -5.26 6.35
C ILE A 40 14.02 -3.81 5.91
N GLN A 41 14.99 -3.53 5.04
CA GLN A 41 15.26 -2.18 4.54
C GLN A 41 14.09 -1.61 3.73
N ARG A 42 13.50 -2.41 2.84
CA ARG A 42 12.33 -2.00 2.04
C ARG A 42 11.11 -1.80 2.93
N PHE A 43 10.91 -2.63 3.95
CA PHE A 43 9.83 -2.43 4.92
C PHE A 43 9.95 -1.07 5.60
N TYR A 44 11.14 -0.71 6.11
CA TYR A 44 11.34 0.60 6.72
C TYR A 44 11.17 1.76 5.74
N ALA A 45 11.67 1.61 4.52
CA ALA A 45 11.50 2.62 3.48
C ALA A 45 10.02 2.85 3.16
N LEU A 46 9.24 1.77 3.05
CA LEU A 46 7.79 1.82 2.83
C LEU A 46 7.09 2.56 3.98
N ILE A 47 7.28 2.14 5.24
CA ILE A 47 6.65 2.79 6.39
C ILE A 47 7.05 4.27 6.49
N SER A 48 8.33 4.59 6.24
CA SER A 48 8.83 5.96 6.23
C SER A 48 8.15 6.81 5.15
N SER A 49 7.99 6.28 3.94
CA SER A 49 7.30 6.96 2.84
C SER A 49 5.82 7.22 3.14
N LEU A 50 5.18 6.35 3.92
CA LEU A 50 3.77 6.45 4.31
C LEU A 50 3.53 7.39 5.51
N ARG A 51 4.57 8.03 6.05
CA ARG A 51 4.46 8.89 7.24
C ARG A 51 3.33 9.92 7.16
N LEU A 52 3.24 10.66 6.05
CA LEU A 52 2.24 11.70 5.88
C LEU A 52 0.81 11.13 5.75
N PRO A 53 0.55 10.11 4.90
CA PRO A 53 -0.74 9.42 4.90
C PRO A 53 -1.15 8.86 6.27
N ILE A 54 -0.21 8.25 7.01
CA ILE A 54 -0.48 7.74 8.36
C ILE A 54 -0.90 8.86 9.32
N GLN A 55 -0.23 10.02 9.28
CA GLN A 55 -0.64 11.20 10.06
C GLN A 55 -2.07 11.63 9.74
N ARG A 56 -2.40 11.69 8.46
CA ARG A 56 -3.72 12.14 8.00
C ARG A 56 -4.83 11.15 8.34
N SER A 57 -4.55 9.84 8.34
CA SER A 57 -5.52 8.82 8.77
C SER A 57 -5.96 8.97 10.22
N TRP A 58 -5.23 9.70 11.04
CA TRP A 58 -5.56 9.95 12.45
C TRP A 58 -6.49 11.15 12.67
N GLY A 59 -6.70 11.99 11.64
CA GLY A 59 -7.51 13.20 11.72
C GLY A 59 -6.75 14.46 12.18
N PRO A 60 -7.43 15.63 12.19
CA PRO A 60 -6.82 16.90 12.60
C PRO A 60 -6.35 16.85 14.06
N GLY A 61 -5.11 17.26 14.32
CA GLY A 61 -4.47 17.19 15.64
C GLY A 61 -3.65 15.93 15.89
N GLY A 62 -3.71 14.93 14.99
CA GLY A 62 -2.88 13.73 15.03
C GLY A 62 -1.43 13.99 14.61
N HIS A 63 -0.52 14.18 15.56
CA HIS A 63 0.91 14.21 15.23
C HIS A 63 1.46 12.80 15.19
N VAL A 64 2.16 12.42 14.12
CA VAL A 64 2.91 11.17 14.09
C VAL A 64 4.41 11.44 14.04
N HIS A 65 5.10 11.15 15.14
CA HIS A 65 6.54 11.12 15.16
C HIS A 65 6.99 9.75 14.71
N VAL A 66 7.51 9.67 13.48
CA VAL A 66 8.38 8.55 13.12
C VAL A 66 9.74 8.87 13.73
N VAL A 67 10.10 8.24 14.86
CA VAL A 67 11.37 8.52 15.56
C VAL A 67 12.36 7.40 15.25
N ASP A 68 13.50 7.78 14.69
CA ASP A 68 14.60 6.86 14.37
C ASP A 68 15.59 6.70 15.56
N SER A 69 15.19 7.12 16.77
CA SER A 69 16.08 7.28 17.93
C SER A 69 15.58 6.61 19.21
N HIS A 70 16.47 5.84 19.83
CA HIS A 70 16.33 5.12 21.09
C HIS A 70 16.20 6.01 22.35
N GLU A 71 16.33 7.33 22.19
CA GLU A 71 16.47 8.28 23.31
C GLU A 71 15.15 8.88 23.83
N VAL A 72 13.99 8.59 23.23
CA VAL A 72 12.71 9.13 23.74
C VAL A 72 12.22 8.32 24.93
N GLY A 73 12.75 8.66 26.11
CA GLY A 73 12.25 8.24 27.41
C GLY A 73 11.25 9.26 27.98
N GLY A 74 10.01 8.83 28.22
CA GLY A 74 9.05 9.57 29.04
C GLY A 74 7.58 9.40 28.60
N PRO A 75 6.61 9.29 29.54
CA PRO A 75 5.21 9.08 29.21
C PRO A 75 4.54 10.42 28.86
N GLY A 76 4.35 10.66 27.56
CA GLY A 76 3.47 11.69 27.03
C GLY A 76 2.07 11.14 26.69
N PRO A 77 1.05 11.99 26.48
CA PRO A 77 -0.33 11.63 26.82
C PRO A 77 -1.05 10.62 25.92
N ARG A 78 -0.58 10.26 24.70
CA ARG A 78 -1.28 9.30 23.80
C ARG A 78 -0.37 8.54 22.81
N VAL A 79 0.52 7.69 23.30
CA VAL A 79 1.44 6.88 22.47
C VAL A 79 0.73 5.65 21.87
N SER A 80 0.83 5.40 20.54
CA SER A 80 0.51 4.07 19.99
C SER A 80 1.51 3.07 20.56
N GLN A 81 1.01 2.11 21.34
CA GLN A 81 1.88 1.21 22.09
C GLN A 81 2.51 0.13 21.18
N SER A 82 1.99 -0.07 19.97
CA SER A 82 2.43 -1.12 19.04
C SER A 82 3.78 -0.82 18.38
N ARG A 83 4.73 -1.75 18.50
CA ARG A 83 6.06 -1.73 17.86
C ARG A 83 6.23 -3.04 17.08
N ILE A 84 6.73 -2.96 15.87
CA ILE A 84 7.13 -4.14 15.10
C ILE A 84 8.64 -4.30 15.17
N ARG A 85 9.11 -5.52 15.38
CA ARG A 85 10.51 -5.92 15.31
C ARG A 85 10.71 -6.91 14.18
N LEU A 86 11.65 -6.63 13.30
CA LEU A 86 12.05 -7.53 12.22
C LEU A 86 13.47 -8.02 12.49
N ARG A 87 13.63 -9.32 12.75
CA ARG A 87 14.95 -9.93 13.00
C ARG A 87 15.41 -10.73 11.79
N ASN A 88 16.66 -10.48 11.38
CA ASN A 88 17.30 -11.22 10.31
C ASN A 88 17.86 -12.55 10.84
N HIS A 89 17.35 -13.67 10.33
CA HIS A 89 17.80 -15.03 10.62
C HIS A 89 18.53 -15.69 9.43
N GLY A 90 19.03 -14.88 8.48
CA GLY A 90 19.66 -15.35 7.25
C GLY A 90 18.61 -15.67 6.19
N ASP A 91 18.04 -16.86 6.26
CA ASP A 91 17.07 -17.35 5.28
C ASP A 91 15.63 -16.92 5.60
N GLU A 92 15.42 -16.39 6.80
CA GLU A 92 14.13 -15.98 7.32
C GLU A 92 14.18 -14.59 7.97
N VAL A 93 13.05 -13.90 7.95
CA VAL A 93 12.79 -12.69 8.74
C VAL A 93 11.73 -13.02 9.78
N LEU A 94 12.11 -12.96 11.05
CA LEU A 94 11.17 -13.12 12.15
C LEU A 94 10.49 -11.78 12.42
N VAL A 95 9.16 -11.76 12.33
CA VAL A 95 8.31 -10.62 12.66
C VAL A 95 7.79 -10.82 14.08
N GLU A 96 8.02 -9.84 14.94
CA GLU A 96 7.52 -9.81 16.32
C GLU A 96 6.82 -8.48 16.59
N LEU A 97 5.58 -8.50 17.06
CA LEU A 97 4.86 -7.31 17.51
C LEU A 97 4.93 -7.19 19.02
N PHE A 98 5.21 -5.98 19.49
CA PHE A 98 5.23 -5.63 20.90
C PHE A 98 4.23 -4.51 21.16
N THR A 99 3.62 -4.54 22.34
CA THR A 99 2.81 -3.44 22.88
C THR A 99 3.54 -2.85 24.08
N TYR A 100 3.75 -1.53 24.04
CA TYR A 100 4.37 -0.76 25.11
C TYR A 100 3.33 -0.37 26.16
N ALA A 101 3.12 -1.24 27.14
CA ALA A 101 2.21 -0.99 28.26
C ALA A 101 3.00 -0.82 29.57
N GLU A 102 2.52 0.07 30.44
CA GLU A 102 3.06 0.24 31.81
C GLU A 102 4.57 0.58 31.84
N GLY A 103 5.07 1.33 30.85
CA GLY A 103 6.48 1.71 30.77
C GLY A 103 7.42 0.59 30.31
N SER A 104 6.88 -0.53 29.81
CA SER A 104 7.66 -1.67 29.31
C SER A 104 7.12 -2.22 27.99
N SER A 105 8.01 -2.73 27.14
CA SER A 105 7.62 -3.41 25.89
C SER A 105 7.27 -4.86 26.18
N ARG A 106 6.03 -5.28 25.96
CA ARG A 106 5.57 -6.68 26.09
C ARG A 106 5.23 -7.25 24.73
N ALA A 107 5.54 -8.52 24.47
CA ALA A 107 5.12 -9.18 23.24
C ALA A 107 3.58 -9.20 23.14
N ASN A 108 3.03 -9.04 21.94
CA ASN A 108 1.60 -9.06 21.68
C ASN A 108 1.23 -10.17 20.67
N PRO A 109 1.33 -11.45 21.07
CA PRO A 109 1.02 -12.57 20.19
C PRO A 109 -0.45 -12.58 19.76
N SER A 110 -1.35 -11.99 20.57
CA SER A 110 -2.77 -11.85 20.23
C SER A 110 -3.04 -10.97 19.01
N ALA A 111 -2.07 -10.17 18.56
CA ALA A 111 -2.20 -9.41 17.33
C ALA A 111 -2.07 -10.25 16.05
N GLY A 112 -1.62 -11.51 16.15
CA GLY A 112 -1.57 -12.44 15.03
C GLY A 112 -0.53 -12.10 13.94
N LEU A 113 0.39 -11.17 14.21
CA LEU A 113 1.46 -10.77 13.28
C LEU A 113 2.80 -11.47 13.55
N ASP A 114 2.92 -12.15 14.70
CA ASP A 114 4.13 -12.89 15.07
C ASP A 114 4.30 -14.10 14.15
N ARG A 115 5.26 -14.03 13.22
CA ARG A 115 5.49 -15.08 12.22
C ARG A 115 6.92 -15.07 11.69
N SER A 116 7.36 -16.20 11.14
CA SER A 116 8.58 -16.27 10.32
C SER A 116 8.24 -16.13 8.85
N VAL A 117 8.92 -15.25 8.14
CA VAL A 117 8.81 -15.06 6.69
C VAL A 117 10.07 -15.65 6.05
N HIS A 118 9.91 -16.73 5.30
CA HIS A 118 11.01 -17.32 4.55
C HIS A 118 11.33 -16.45 3.32
N VAL A 119 12.56 -15.95 3.22
CA VAL A 119 13.00 -15.01 2.18
C VAL A 119 14.18 -15.53 1.36
N ALA A 120 14.81 -16.65 1.75
CA ALA A 120 15.82 -17.29 0.92
C ALA A 120 15.19 -17.82 -0.36
N GLU A 121 15.81 -17.51 -1.50
CA GLU A 121 15.38 -17.99 -2.83
C GLU A 121 13.92 -17.69 -3.20
N ILE A 122 13.26 -16.80 -2.46
CA ILE A 122 11.88 -16.41 -2.72
C ILE A 122 11.77 -15.72 -4.07
N GLU A 123 10.73 -16.06 -4.83
CA GLU A 123 10.46 -15.39 -6.09
C GLU A 123 10.10 -13.91 -5.85
N PRO A 124 10.44 -13.00 -6.77
CA PRO A 124 10.19 -11.56 -6.59
C PRO A 124 8.74 -11.21 -6.25
N LEU A 125 7.77 -11.90 -6.87
CA LEU A 125 6.35 -11.71 -6.57
C LEU A 125 6.01 -12.13 -5.13
N GLY A 126 6.51 -13.29 -4.68
CA GLY A 126 6.33 -13.75 -3.30
C GLY A 126 6.95 -12.79 -2.29
N PHE A 127 8.13 -12.25 -2.61
CA PHE A 127 8.81 -11.25 -1.78
C PHE A 127 7.96 -9.99 -1.58
N VAL A 128 7.45 -9.41 -2.68
CA VAL A 128 6.61 -8.21 -2.64
C VAL A 128 5.32 -8.49 -1.87
N THR A 129 4.66 -9.62 -2.13
CA THR A 129 3.43 -10.00 -1.42
C THR A 129 3.63 -10.10 0.08
N GLU A 130 4.70 -10.77 0.54
CA GLU A 130 4.97 -10.88 1.98
C GLU A 130 5.38 -9.54 2.62
N LEU A 131 6.08 -8.69 1.88
CA LEU A 131 6.45 -7.34 2.33
C LEU A 131 5.21 -6.50 2.61
N TYR A 132 4.31 -6.40 1.63
CA TYR A 132 3.08 -5.60 1.75
C TYR A 132 2.08 -6.21 2.72
N ARG A 133 1.94 -7.55 2.76
CA ARG A 133 1.12 -8.24 3.77
C ARG A 133 1.58 -7.93 5.20
N THR A 134 2.91 -7.92 5.43
CA THR A 134 3.48 -7.57 6.73
C THR A 134 3.22 -6.10 7.07
N ALA A 135 3.38 -5.19 6.10
CA ALA A 135 3.15 -3.76 6.30
C ALA A 135 1.68 -3.42 6.56
N VAL A 136 0.77 -3.96 5.76
CA VAL A 136 -0.69 -3.80 5.92
C VAL A 136 -1.13 -4.35 7.27
N GLY A 137 -0.74 -5.58 7.61
CA GLY A 137 -1.08 -6.19 8.91
C GLY A 137 -0.58 -5.35 10.08
N PHE A 138 0.67 -4.88 10.02
CA PHE A 138 1.21 -3.97 11.04
C PHE A 138 0.41 -2.68 11.16
N LEU A 139 0.10 -2.00 10.04
CA LEU A 139 -0.64 -0.74 10.04
C LEU A 139 -2.07 -0.91 10.55
N GLN A 140 -2.75 -2.00 10.20
CA GLN A 140 -4.09 -2.30 10.72
C GLN A 140 -4.08 -2.43 12.25
N VAL A 141 -3.12 -3.17 12.81
CA VAL A 141 -2.99 -3.32 14.26
C VAL A 141 -2.53 -2.03 14.95
N ALA A 142 -1.55 -1.33 14.36
CA ALA A 142 -0.96 -0.14 14.97
C ALA A 142 -1.94 1.05 14.98
N LEU A 143 -2.77 1.17 13.95
CA LEU A 143 -3.75 2.25 13.81
C LEU A 143 -5.15 1.83 14.26
N ASN A 144 -5.38 0.55 14.55
CA ASN A 144 -6.69 -0.03 14.85
C ASN A 144 -7.73 0.32 13.76
N ILE A 145 -7.33 0.14 12.50
CA ILE A 145 -8.15 0.40 11.32
C ILE A 145 -8.24 -0.87 10.46
N ASP A 146 -9.31 -0.98 9.69
CA ASP A 146 -9.39 -1.95 8.61
C ASP A 146 -8.99 -1.30 7.29
N LEU A 147 -7.86 -1.74 6.74
CA LEU A 147 -7.39 -1.28 5.44
C LEU A 147 -8.07 -2.04 4.30
N LEU A 148 -8.70 -3.19 4.58
CA LEU A 148 -9.36 -4.04 3.58
C LEU A 148 -8.44 -4.38 2.39
N LEU A 149 -7.16 -4.66 2.68
CA LEU A 149 -6.09 -5.05 1.74
C LEU A 149 -5.53 -6.45 2.12
N GLY A 150 -6.40 -7.35 2.56
CA GLY A 150 -6.00 -8.64 3.15
C GLY A 150 -5.65 -9.75 2.14
N ASP A 151 -6.08 -9.62 0.90
CA ASP A 151 -5.92 -10.61 -0.18
C ASP A 151 -5.57 -9.92 -1.51
N ALA A 152 -5.60 -10.64 -2.64
CA ALA A 152 -5.33 -10.06 -3.96
C ALA A 152 -6.55 -9.33 -4.57
N THR A 153 -7.72 -9.38 -3.92
CA THR A 153 -8.99 -8.86 -4.46
C THR A 153 -8.92 -7.35 -4.69
N TRP A 154 -8.24 -6.61 -3.81
CA TRP A 154 -8.09 -5.15 -3.93
C TRP A 154 -7.50 -4.73 -5.27
N LEU A 155 -6.59 -5.53 -5.86
CA LEU A 155 -5.91 -5.18 -7.10
C LEU A 155 -6.89 -5.16 -8.27
N PHE A 156 -7.77 -6.16 -8.33
CA PHE A 156 -8.80 -6.27 -9.36
C PHE A 156 -9.93 -5.24 -9.14
N GLU A 157 -10.36 -5.03 -7.89
CA GLU A 157 -11.31 -3.97 -7.56
C GLU A 157 -10.76 -2.58 -7.89
N HIS A 158 -9.47 -2.31 -7.62
CA HIS A 158 -8.84 -1.03 -7.95
C HIS A 158 -8.75 -0.82 -9.47
N ALA A 159 -8.36 -1.85 -10.22
CA ALA A 159 -8.35 -1.80 -11.68
C ALA A 159 -9.76 -1.56 -12.25
N ALA A 160 -10.79 -2.16 -11.66
CA ALA A 160 -12.18 -1.95 -12.03
C ALA A 160 -12.66 -0.53 -11.72
N THR A 161 -12.31 -0.02 -10.55
CA THR A 161 -12.58 1.37 -10.13
C THR A 161 -11.93 2.36 -11.09
N SER A 162 -10.65 2.17 -11.40
CA SER A 162 -9.92 2.98 -12.37
C SER A 162 -10.56 2.95 -13.77
N TYR A 163 -11.09 1.81 -14.18
CA TYR A 163 -11.82 1.68 -15.45
C TYR A 163 -13.12 2.48 -15.41
N PHE A 164 -13.93 2.33 -14.35
CA PHE A 164 -15.17 3.08 -14.17
C PHE A 164 -14.94 4.59 -14.15
N VAL A 165 -13.94 5.06 -13.41
CA VAL A 165 -13.60 6.49 -13.32
C VAL A 165 -13.14 7.05 -14.67
N ALA A 166 -12.47 6.24 -15.51
CA ALA A 166 -12.00 6.68 -16.81
C ALA A 166 -13.07 6.62 -17.92
N ALA A 167 -13.95 5.61 -17.90
CA ALA A 167 -14.84 5.28 -19.01
C ALA A 167 -16.34 5.40 -18.69
N ALA A 168 -16.71 5.71 -17.44
CA ALA A 168 -18.10 5.74 -16.95
C ALA A 168 -18.89 4.43 -17.16
N ARG A 169 -18.17 3.30 -17.25
CA ARG A 169 -18.69 1.97 -17.55
C ARG A 169 -18.06 0.94 -16.62
N TRP A 170 -18.84 -0.06 -16.22
CA TRP A 170 -18.31 -1.22 -15.50
C TRP A 170 -17.56 -2.14 -16.47
N PRO A 171 -16.30 -2.49 -16.18
CA PRO A 171 -15.57 -3.45 -17.00
C PRO A 171 -16.04 -4.87 -16.73
N THR A 172 -15.77 -5.78 -17.67
CA THR A 172 -15.96 -7.21 -17.41
C THR A 172 -14.82 -7.78 -16.56
N VAL A 173 -15.06 -8.90 -15.86
CA VAL A 173 -14.00 -9.62 -15.13
C VAL A 173 -12.83 -9.96 -16.05
N GLY A 174 -13.12 -10.32 -17.30
CA GLY A 174 -12.14 -10.55 -18.36
C GLY A 174 -11.26 -9.35 -18.69
N GLU A 175 -11.87 -8.18 -18.85
CA GLU A 175 -11.16 -6.93 -19.12
C GLU A 175 -10.26 -6.53 -17.96
N VAL A 176 -10.75 -6.65 -16.73
CA VAL A 176 -9.98 -6.40 -15.51
C VAL A 176 -8.80 -7.37 -15.42
N TYR A 177 -9.05 -8.67 -15.55
CA TYR A 177 -8.00 -9.69 -15.49
C TYR A 177 -6.89 -9.45 -16.54
N ARG A 178 -7.28 -9.21 -17.80
CA ARG A 178 -6.31 -8.93 -18.89
C ARG A 178 -5.52 -7.66 -18.63
N ARG A 179 -6.17 -6.60 -18.14
CA ARG A 179 -5.51 -5.34 -17.81
C ARG A 179 -4.51 -5.53 -16.67
N THR A 180 -4.95 -6.15 -15.58
CA THR A 180 -4.11 -6.39 -14.40
C THR A 180 -2.92 -7.29 -14.75
N ASN A 181 -3.09 -8.38 -15.48
CA ASN A 181 -1.99 -9.25 -15.91
C ASN A 181 -1.05 -8.61 -16.93
N ARG A 182 -1.53 -7.62 -17.69
CA ARG A 182 -0.69 -6.88 -18.61
C ARG A 182 0.21 -5.91 -17.86
N GLU A 183 -0.34 -5.22 -16.85
CA GLU A 183 0.35 -4.15 -16.13
C GLU A 183 1.18 -4.65 -14.94
N PHE A 184 0.67 -5.62 -14.20
CA PHE A 184 1.20 -6.07 -12.92
C PHE A 184 1.62 -7.54 -12.95
N ALA A 185 2.53 -7.91 -12.05
CA ALA A 185 2.83 -9.30 -11.78
C ALA A 185 1.70 -9.89 -10.91
N VAL A 186 1.06 -10.96 -11.39
CA VAL A 186 -0.06 -11.63 -10.74
C VAL A 186 0.16 -13.14 -10.83
N ALA A 187 -0.10 -13.85 -9.73
CA ALA A 187 0.02 -15.30 -9.65
C ALA A 187 -1.30 -16.04 -9.92
N ASP A 188 -2.43 -15.35 -9.79
CA ASP A 188 -3.76 -15.96 -9.81
C ASP A 188 -4.22 -16.37 -11.22
N SER A 189 -4.77 -17.59 -11.31
CA SER A 189 -5.46 -18.07 -12.51
C SER A 189 -6.76 -17.30 -12.73
N PHE A 190 -7.26 -17.27 -13.96
CA PHE A 190 -8.55 -16.62 -14.26
C PHE A 190 -9.68 -17.24 -13.44
N GLU A 191 -9.68 -18.55 -13.26
CA GLU A 191 -10.67 -19.28 -12.45
C GLU A 191 -10.62 -18.88 -10.98
N THR A 192 -9.41 -18.67 -10.43
CA THR A 192 -9.22 -18.16 -9.06
C THR A 192 -9.80 -16.75 -8.93
N VAL A 193 -9.51 -15.87 -9.88
CA VAL A 193 -10.00 -14.49 -9.89
C VAL A 193 -11.52 -14.43 -10.04
N LEU A 194 -12.08 -15.28 -10.89
CA LEU A 194 -13.52 -15.41 -11.05
C LEU A 194 -14.20 -15.89 -9.76
N GLY A 195 -13.61 -16.87 -9.08
CA GLY A 195 -14.10 -17.33 -7.77
C GLY A 195 -14.02 -16.26 -6.67
N LEU A 196 -12.99 -15.40 -6.71
CA LEU A 196 -12.83 -14.30 -5.76
C LEU A 196 -13.83 -13.16 -5.99
N LEU A 197 -14.08 -12.80 -7.25
CA LEU A 197 -14.88 -11.63 -7.61
C LEU A 197 -16.38 -11.93 -7.82
N ALA A 198 -16.73 -13.20 -8.08
CA ALA A 198 -18.10 -13.65 -8.29
C ALA A 198 -18.40 -14.98 -7.55
N PRO A 199 -18.27 -15.03 -6.21
CA PRO A 199 -18.58 -16.22 -5.43
C PRO A 199 -20.10 -16.43 -5.40
N GLY A 200 -20.64 -17.18 -6.37
CA GLY A 200 -22.07 -17.52 -6.42
C GLY A 200 -22.77 -17.35 -7.75
N GLY A 201 -22.04 -17.34 -8.88
CA GLY A 201 -22.59 -17.24 -10.24
C GLY A 201 -23.50 -18.39 -10.72
N GLU A 202 -24.26 -19.07 -9.85
CA GLU A 202 -25.23 -20.09 -10.23
C GLU A 202 -26.66 -19.55 -10.42
N SER A 203 -26.97 -18.30 -10.06
CA SER A 203 -28.38 -17.83 -10.02
C SER A 203 -28.85 -16.93 -11.16
N ASN A 204 -28.04 -16.65 -12.19
CA ASN A 204 -28.50 -15.92 -13.40
C ASN A 204 -27.98 -16.45 -14.74
N ALA A 205 -27.29 -17.60 -14.75
CA ALA A 205 -26.85 -18.26 -15.98
C ALA A 205 -27.83 -19.36 -16.42
N SER A 206 -29.11 -19.02 -16.63
CA SER A 206 -30.01 -19.91 -17.36
C SER A 206 -29.70 -19.86 -18.86
N GLY A 207 -28.71 -20.65 -19.27
CA GLY A 207 -28.53 -21.04 -20.67
C GLY A 207 -27.38 -20.36 -21.40
N SER A 208 -26.14 -20.72 -21.06
CA SER A 208 -25.08 -20.74 -22.08
C SER A 208 -24.16 -21.92 -21.83
N ALA A 209 -24.56 -23.06 -22.38
CA ALA A 209 -23.70 -24.22 -22.52
C ALA A 209 -22.68 -23.92 -23.65
N ASN A 210 -21.64 -23.16 -23.32
CA ASN A 210 -20.34 -23.07 -24.00
C ASN A 210 -19.45 -22.13 -23.16
N GLY A 211 -18.21 -22.54 -22.90
CA GLY A 211 -17.29 -21.93 -21.91
C GLY A 211 -16.76 -20.53 -22.20
N SER A 212 -17.60 -19.61 -22.69
CA SER A 212 -17.28 -18.21 -23.01
C SER A 212 -18.10 -17.18 -22.24
N GLY A 213 -19.15 -17.59 -21.51
CA GLY A 213 -20.06 -16.64 -20.83
C GLY A 213 -19.48 -15.91 -19.61
N HIS A 214 -18.35 -16.39 -19.08
CA HIS A 214 -17.74 -15.83 -17.87
C HIS A 214 -16.82 -14.62 -18.14
N ASP A 215 -16.33 -14.43 -19.37
CA ASP A 215 -15.51 -13.26 -19.76
C ASP A 215 -16.37 -11.98 -19.85
N GLU A 216 -17.68 -12.12 -20.02
CA GLU A 216 -18.66 -11.04 -20.20
C GLU A 216 -19.33 -10.60 -18.88
N LEU A 217 -19.03 -11.26 -17.76
CA LEU A 217 -19.61 -10.87 -16.46
C LEU A 217 -19.08 -9.48 -16.06
N GLU A 218 -19.98 -8.51 -15.96
CA GLU A 218 -19.64 -7.16 -15.49
C GLU A 218 -19.26 -7.16 -14.01
N LEU A 219 -18.09 -6.61 -13.70
CA LEU A 219 -17.64 -6.40 -12.34
C LEU A 219 -18.17 -5.06 -11.83
N ARG A 220 -19.37 -5.10 -11.23
CA ARG A 220 -20.02 -3.92 -10.65
C ARG A 220 -19.66 -3.81 -9.17
N LEU A 221 -18.94 -2.75 -8.81
CA LEU A 221 -18.61 -2.48 -7.41
C LEU A 221 -19.74 -1.70 -6.74
N SER A 222 -20.09 -2.10 -5.53
CA SER A 222 -21.04 -1.35 -4.70
C SER A 222 -20.47 0.00 -4.27
N ILE A 223 -21.32 0.93 -3.83
CA ILE A 223 -20.90 2.21 -3.25
C ILE A 223 -19.96 1.99 -2.05
N GLU A 224 -20.22 0.94 -1.26
CA GLU A 224 -19.38 0.53 -0.13
C GLU A 224 -17.98 0.05 -0.54
N GLN A 225 -17.85 -0.53 -1.75
CA GLN A 225 -16.55 -0.90 -2.31
C GLN A 225 -15.86 0.31 -2.95
N LEU A 226 -16.59 1.15 -3.68
CA LEU A 226 -16.04 2.36 -4.31
C LEU A 226 -15.48 3.36 -3.30
N GLN A 227 -16.14 3.56 -2.15
CA GLN A 227 -15.65 4.50 -1.13
C GLN A 227 -14.25 4.16 -0.59
N ARG A 228 -13.77 2.93 -0.82
CA ARG A 228 -12.46 2.45 -0.34
C ARG A 228 -11.31 3.02 -1.18
N TYR A 229 -11.60 3.53 -2.36
CA TYR A 229 -10.63 4.01 -3.33
C TYR A 229 -10.62 5.54 -3.38
N VAL A 230 -9.49 6.14 -3.75
CA VAL A 230 -9.32 7.61 -3.79
C VAL A 230 -9.94 8.16 -5.08
N GLU A 231 -9.82 7.42 -6.17
CA GLU A 231 -10.18 7.78 -7.53
C GLU A 231 -11.67 8.15 -7.68
N PRO A 232 -12.64 7.40 -7.13
CA PRO A 232 -14.06 7.70 -7.29
C PRO A 232 -14.60 8.71 -6.27
N GLN A 233 -13.80 9.26 -5.35
CA GLN A 233 -14.30 10.17 -4.29
C GLN A 233 -15.07 11.39 -4.85
N PRO A 234 -14.61 12.09 -5.92
CA PRO A 234 -15.38 13.18 -6.51
C PRO A 234 -16.73 12.73 -7.10
N ASP A 235 -16.77 11.51 -7.65
CA ASP A 235 -17.99 10.93 -8.22
C ASP A 235 -18.99 10.57 -7.10
N LEU A 236 -18.48 10.10 -5.95
CA LEU A 236 -19.28 9.83 -4.75
C LEU A 236 -19.79 11.12 -4.07
N GLU A 237 -19.02 12.20 -4.09
CA GLU A 237 -19.49 13.52 -3.63
C GLU A 237 -20.66 14.01 -4.49
N ASN A 238 -20.60 13.85 -5.81
CA ASN A 238 -21.71 14.16 -6.70
C ASN A 238 -22.94 13.28 -6.45
N PHE A 239 -22.72 12.01 -6.10
CA PHE A 239 -23.79 11.12 -5.64
C PHE A 239 -24.45 11.64 -4.35
N LEU A 240 -23.70 12.07 -3.33
CA LEU A 240 -24.31 12.65 -2.12
C LEU A 240 -25.14 13.90 -2.43
N ARG A 241 -24.66 14.76 -3.33
CA ARG A 241 -25.43 15.93 -3.76
C ARG A 241 -26.75 15.52 -4.41
N ILE A 242 -26.78 14.44 -5.20
CA ILE A 242 -28.04 13.97 -5.78
C ILE A 242 -28.97 13.35 -4.75
N VAL A 243 -28.45 12.69 -3.71
CA VAL A 243 -29.25 12.21 -2.58
C VAL A 243 -29.95 13.38 -1.90
N GLN A 244 -29.25 14.49 -1.68
CA GLN A 244 -29.85 15.71 -1.09
C GLN A 244 -30.95 16.29 -1.97
N VAL A 245 -30.72 16.38 -3.29
CA VAL A 245 -31.77 16.82 -4.23
C VAL A 245 -32.97 15.86 -4.23
N ALA A 246 -32.74 14.55 -4.12
CA ALA A 246 -33.80 13.55 -4.02
C ALA A 246 -34.62 13.68 -2.73
N VAL A 247 -33.96 13.96 -1.60
CA VAL A 247 -34.62 14.26 -0.33
C VAL A 247 -35.51 15.51 -0.44
N ASP A 248 -35.02 16.56 -1.08
CA ASP A 248 -35.77 17.81 -1.25
C ASP A 248 -36.96 17.63 -2.20
N SER A 249 -36.78 16.83 -3.25
CA SER A 249 -37.79 16.54 -4.27
C SER A 249 -38.87 15.54 -3.82
N ASP A 250 -38.64 14.82 -2.71
CA ASP A 250 -39.54 13.80 -2.16
C ASP A 250 -40.91 14.37 -1.80
N GLN A 251 -40.94 15.56 -1.18
CA GLN A 251 -42.20 16.18 -0.70
C GLN A 251 -43.12 16.62 -1.84
N GLU A 252 -42.55 16.93 -3.01
CA GLU A 252 -43.27 17.46 -4.17
C GLU A 252 -43.46 16.41 -5.27
N GLU A 253 -43.04 15.16 -5.02
CA GLU A 253 -43.00 14.06 -6.01
C GLU A 253 -42.35 14.46 -7.34
N LEU A 254 -41.33 15.31 -7.27
CA LEU A 254 -40.69 15.84 -8.47
C LEU A 254 -39.73 14.83 -9.08
N ARG A 255 -39.85 14.68 -10.41
CA ARG A 255 -38.96 13.83 -11.18
C ARG A 255 -37.62 14.54 -11.40
N ILE A 256 -36.54 13.89 -10.98
CA ILE A 256 -35.17 14.37 -11.20
C ILE A 256 -34.72 13.88 -12.58
N SER A 257 -34.07 14.76 -13.35
CA SER A 257 -33.55 14.43 -14.69
C SER A 257 -32.09 14.82 -14.84
N SER A 258 -31.37 14.06 -15.66
CA SER A 258 -29.94 14.29 -15.94
C SER A 258 -29.67 15.70 -16.47
N SER A 259 -30.56 16.27 -17.30
CA SER A 259 -30.42 17.63 -17.84
C SER A 259 -30.48 18.72 -16.77
N ALA A 260 -31.41 18.59 -15.81
CA ALA A 260 -31.55 19.52 -14.69
C ALA A 260 -30.37 19.37 -13.73
N THR A 261 -29.95 18.13 -13.43
CA THR A 261 -28.80 17.84 -12.57
C THR A 261 -27.49 18.36 -13.18
N ALA A 262 -27.27 18.19 -14.48
CA ALA A 262 -26.09 18.71 -15.17
C ALA A 262 -25.98 20.23 -15.01
N SER A 263 -27.10 20.95 -15.17
CA SER A 263 -27.16 22.41 -15.02
C SER A 263 -27.00 22.85 -13.56
N LEU A 264 -27.61 22.13 -12.62
CA LEU A 264 -27.55 22.45 -11.18
C LEU A 264 -26.15 22.23 -10.60
N PHE A 265 -25.47 21.16 -11.01
CA PHE A 265 -24.18 20.76 -10.45
C PHE A 265 -22.98 21.23 -11.26
N GLY A 266 -23.19 21.68 -12.50
CA GLY A 266 -22.13 22.07 -13.42
C GLY A 266 -21.29 20.87 -13.87
N LEU A 267 -21.92 19.71 -14.08
CA LEU A 267 -21.22 18.47 -14.43
C LEU A 267 -20.95 18.38 -15.94
N ASP A 268 -19.81 17.79 -16.29
CA ASP A 268 -19.54 17.37 -17.65
C ASP A 268 -20.29 16.06 -17.98
N GLU A 269 -20.28 15.69 -19.27
CA GLU A 269 -21.00 14.51 -19.76
C GLU A 269 -20.51 13.22 -19.09
N LEU A 270 -19.19 13.12 -18.84
CA LEU A 270 -18.60 11.94 -18.21
C LEU A 270 -19.05 11.80 -16.74
N ALA A 271 -18.97 12.86 -15.94
CA ALA A 271 -19.42 12.82 -14.54
C ALA A 271 -20.93 12.60 -14.44
N LEU A 272 -21.72 13.16 -15.37
CA LEU A 272 -23.16 12.93 -15.43
C LEU A 272 -23.50 11.46 -15.74
N THR A 273 -22.74 10.84 -16.61
CA THR A 273 -22.89 9.43 -16.97
C THR A 273 -22.56 8.53 -15.79
N LYS A 274 -21.43 8.77 -15.11
CA LYS A 274 -21.06 8.06 -13.87
C LYS A 274 -22.11 8.21 -12.79
N LEU A 275 -22.64 9.41 -12.60
CA LEU A 275 -23.71 9.67 -11.64
C LEU A 275 -24.97 8.86 -11.97
N GLY A 276 -25.31 8.75 -13.25
CA GLY A 276 -26.38 7.87 -13.73
C GLY A 276 -26.16 6.40 -13.36
N CYS A 277 -24.94 5.90 -13.57
CA CYS A 277 -24.54 4.54 -13.18
C CYS A 277 -24.69 4.31 -11.66
N LEU A 278 -24.22 5.26 -10.83
CA LEU A 278 -24.29 5.18 -9.37
C LEU A 278 -25.75 5.20 -8.89
N VAL A 279 -26.57 6.10 -9.41
CA VAL A 279 -27.99 6.22 -9.05
C VAL A 279 -28.78 4.97 -9.46
N ALA A 280 -28.52 4.43 -10.65
CA ALA A 280 -29.16 3.19 -11.10
C ALA A 280 -28.84 1.99 -10.19
N SER A 281 -27.70 2.02 -9.48
CA SER A 281 -27.30 1.01 -8.51
C SER A 281 -27.82 1.25 -7.08
N ALA A 282 -28.58 2.33 -6.84
CA ALA A 282 -29.05 2.75 -5.52
C ALA A 282 -30.60 2.79 -5.44
N PRO A 283 -31.28 1.63 -5.29
CA PRO A 283 -32.75 1.57 -5.21
C PRO A 283 -33.33 2.28 -3.97
N ASP A 284 -32.53 2.46 -2.92
CA ASP A 284 -32.92 3.22 -1.72
C ASP A 284 -33.05 4.73 -1.99
N VAL A 285 -32.50 5.21 -3.11
CA VAL A 285 -32.54 6.62 -3.52
C VAL A 285 -33.46 6.82 -4.72
N CYS A 286 -33.45 5.89 -5.68
CA CYS A 286 -34.15 6.00 -6.95
C CYS A 286 -35.25 4.94 -7.11
N ARG A 287 -36.47 5.39 -7.43
CA ARG A 287 -37.57 4.54 -7.95
C ARG A 287 -38.03 5.02 -9.33
N ASP A 288 -38.72 4.15 -10.06
CA ASP A 288 -39.29 4.45 -11.38
C ASP A 288 -38.28 5.09 -12.36
N GLY A 289 -37.03 4.63 -12.28
CA GLY A 289 -35.91 5.15 -13.06
C GLY A 289 -35.98 4.74 -14.53
N SER A 290 -35.75 5.70 -15.42
CA SER A 290 -35.57 5.51 -16.85
C SER A 290 -34.14 5.91 -17.19
N PHE A 291 -33.31 4.94 -17.57
CA PHE A 291 -31.89 5.14 -17.89
C PHE A 291 -31.64 4.72 -19.34
N ALA A 292 -30.94 5.56 -20.10
CA ALA A 292 -30.37 5.14 -21.39
C ALA A 292 -29.33 4.03 -21.17
N ALA A 293 -29.08 3.22 -22.19
CA ALA A 293 -28.15 2.09 -22.11
C ALA A 293 -26.71 2.50 -21.77
N ASP A 294 -26.33 3.72 -22.15
CA ASP A 294 -25.03 4.34 -21.88
C ASP A 294 -25.05 5.26 -20.66
N TYR A 295 -26.19 5.40 -19.97
CA TYR A 295 -26.41 6.31 -18.85
C TYR A 295 -26.18 7.81 -19.15
N SER A 296 -26.11 8.22 -20.42
CA SER A 296 -25.96 9.64 -20.80
C SER A 296 -27.21 10.47 -20.50
N SER A 297 -28.38 9.82 -20.51
CA SER A 297 -29.65 10.41 -20.13
C SER A 297 -30.40 9.52 -19.15
N TRP A 298 -30.93 10.14 -18.10
CA TRP A 298 -31.67 9.43 -17.07
C TRP A 298 -32.68 10.33 -16.37
N SER A 299 -33.73 9.72 -15.83
CA SER A 299 -34.68 10.39 -14.94
C SER A 299 -35.31 9.42 -13.96
N PHE A 300 -35.61 9.86 -12.75
CA PHE A 300 -36.19 9.02 -11.72
C PHE A 300 -37.05 9.81 -10.72
N LEU A 301 -37.87 9.09 -9.95
CA LEU A 301 -38.55 9.63 -8.79
C LEU A 301 -37.79 9.24 -7.52
N PRO A 302 -37.73 10.11 -6.50
CA PRO A 302 -37.14 9.74 -5.22
C PRO A 302 -37.81 8.50 -4.62
N SER A 303 -37.00 7.57 -4.09
CA SER A 303 -37.48 6.36 -3.43
C SER A 303 -38.29 6.70 -2.17
N TYR A 304 -39.24 5.84 -1.78
CA TYR A 304 -40.06 6.08 -0.59
C TYR A 304 -39.26 6.17 0.72
N ASN A 305 -38.07 5.55 0.74
CA ASN A 305 -37.16 5.58 1.89
C ASN A 305 -36.16 6.75 1.84
N VAL A 306 -36.22 7.61 0.82
CA VAL A 306 -35.20 8.65 0.62
C VAL A 306 -35.13 9.62 1.81
N HIS A 307 -36.25 9.86 2.49
CA HIS A 307 -36.35 10.74 3.65
C HIS A 307 -35.46 10.31 4.84
N PHE A 308 -35.05 9.04 4.92
CA PHE A 308 -34.09 8.57 5.94
C PHE A 308 -32.70 9.19 5.74
N PHE A 309 -32.37 9.65 4.54
CA PHE A 309 -31.09 10.28 4.22
C PHE A 309 -31.04 11.80 4.49
N ARG A 310 -32.08 12.41 5.09
CA ARG A 310 -32.15 13.86 5.38
C ARG A 310 -30.96 14.45 6.14
N ARG A 311 -30.25 13.64 6.94
CA ARG A 311 -29.12 14.06 7.77
C ARG A 311 -27.77 13.56 7.25
N VAL A 312 -27.74 12.97 6.07
CA VAL A 312 -26.53 12.43 5.46
C VAL A 312 -25.70 13.57 4.88
N ASN A 313 -24.45 13.67 5.34
CA ASN A 313 -23.49 14.64 4.84
C ASN A 313 -22.26 13.96 4.23
N THR A 314 -22.04 12.68 4.54
CA THR A 314 -20.91 11.87 4.05
C THR A 314 -21.39 10.53 3.51
N ILE A 315 -20.55 9.85 2.72
CA ILE A 315 -20.85 8.51 2.20
C ILE A 315 -20.97 7.50 3.36
N ASP A 316 -20.26 7.73 4.46
CA ASP A 316 -20.34 6.90 5.66
C ASP A 316 -21.74 6.96 6.27
N ASP A 317 -22.28 8.17 6.42
CA ASP A 317 -23.64 8.36 6.92
C ASP A 317 -24.64 7.68 5.98
N PHE A 318 -24.44 7.82 4.67
CA PHE A 318 -25.27 7.16 3.66
C PHE A 318 -25.28 5.64 3.85
N LEU A 319 -24.12 5.01 3.98
CA LEU A 319 -24.01 3.56 4.11
C LEU A 319 -24.53 3.04 5.45
N VAL A 320 -24.36 3.79 6.54
CA VAL A 320 -24.96 3.45 7.84
C VAL A 320 -26.49 3.44 7.74
N VAL A 321 -27.08 4.49 7.14
CA VAL A 321 -28.53 4.55 6.93
C VAL A 321 -28.97 3.45 5.97
N GLN A 322 -28.30 3.27 4.84
CA GLN A 322 -28.62 2.23 3.86
C GLN A 322 -28.62 0.83 4.50
N GLY A 323 -27.61 0.52 5.32
CA GLY A 323 -27.54 -0.75 6.04
C GLY A 323 -28.71 -0.99 7.01
N SER A 324 -29.34 0.07 7.53
CA SER A 324 -30.51 -0.02 8.41
C SER A 324 -31.84 -0.21 7.65
N LEU A 325 -31.88 0.14 6.35
CA LEU A 325 -33.09 0.06 5.53
C LEU A 325 -33.32 -1.33 4.95
N VAL A 326 -32.28 -2.17 4.86
CA VAL A 326 -32.35 -3.52 4.28
C VAL A 326 -32.48 -4.57 5.39
N PRO A 327 -33.64 -5.23 5.58
CA PRO A 327 -33.67 -6.50 6.28
C PRO A 327 -33.04 -7.57 5.38
N ARG A 328 -31.72 -7.77 5.45
CA ARG A 328 -31.08 -8.87 4.71
C ARG A 328 -31.55 -10.19 5.32
N ALA A 329 -32.39 -10.94 4.60
CA ALA A 329 -32.49 -12.37 4.83
C ALA A 329 -31.07 -12.94 4.68
N ALA A 330 -30.52 -13.46 5.77
CA ALA A 330 -29.21 -14.09 5.79
C ALA A 330 -29.24 -15.28 4.82
N ALA A 331 -28.69 -15.10 3.62
CA ALA A 331 -28.25 -16.21 2.81
C ALA A 331 -26.94 -16.69 3.42
N ASP A 332 -27.05 -17.80 4.17
CA ASP A 332 -25.98 -18.70 4.60
C ASP A 332 -24.71 -18.07 5.23
N GLY A 333 -24.70 -18.08 6.56
CA GLY A 333 -23.53 -18.65 7.26
C GLY A 333 -22.23 -17.85 7.27
N THR A 334 -22.27 -16.52 7.34
CA THR A 334 -21.18 -15.75 7.96
C THR A 334 -21.73 -14.98 9.14
N THR A 335 -21.61 -15.57 10.33
CA THR A 335 -21.57 -14.80 11.57
C THR A 335 -20.41 -13.81 11.45
N THR A 336 -20.71 -12.57 11.09
CA THR A 336 -19.89 -11.43 11.47
C THR A 336 -19.85 -11.45 12.98
N THR A 337 -18.76 -11.96 13.55
CA THR A 337 -18.45 -11.73 14.95
C THR A 337 -18.40 -10.22 15.13
N SER A 338 -19.40 -9.69 15.84
CA SER A 338 -19.38 -8.36 16.39
C SER A 338 -17.97 -8.04 16.89
N PRO A 339 -17.43 -6.83 16.64
CA PRO A 339 -16.20 -6.44 17.30
C PRO A 339 -16.44 -6.58 18.80
N GLY A 340 -15.65 -7.45 19.42
CA GLY A 340 -15.74 -7.71 20.85
C GLY A 340 -15.73 -6.38 21.58
N THR A 341 -16.64 -6.24 22.56
CA THR A 341 -16.78 -5.13 23.49
C THR A 341 -15.52 -4.28 23.62
N GLY A 342 -15.42 -3.28 22.74
CA GLY A 342 -14.51 -2.16 22.89
C GLY A 342 -14.93 -1.39 24.13
N PHE A 343 -13.94 -0.91 24.88
CA PHE A 343 -14.13 -0.06 26.04
C PHE A 343 -15.28 0.94 25.82
N LYS A 344 -16.24 0.98 26.77
CA LYS A 344 -17.29 1.99 26.79
C LYS A 344 -16.65 3.38 26.74
N LEU A 345 -16.80 4.06 25.62
CA LEU A 345 -16.51 5.48 25.49
C LEU A 345 -17.78 6.22 25.91
N ASP A 346 -17.70 6.94 27.04
CA ASP A 346 -18.76 7.84 27.49
C ASP A 346 -18.96 8.95 26.43
N GLU A 347 -20.19 9.03 25.91
CA GLU A 347 -20.64 10.07 24.98
C GLU A 347 -20.72 11.42 25.73
N GLY A 348 -19.75 12.31 25.50
CA GLY A 348 -19.82 13.67 26.04
C GLY A 348 -18.52 14.47 26.15
N ALA A 349 -17.35 13.90 25.87
CA ALA A 349 -16.10 14.65 25.92
C ALA A 349 -15.64 15.11 24.53
N THR A 350 -15.43 16.41 24.35
CA THR A 350 -14.69 17.00 23.22
C THR A 350 -13.40 16.21 22.98
N LEU A 351 -13.22 15.69 21.76
CA LEU A 351 -12.08 14.87 21.32
C LEU A 351 -10.74 15.53 21.75
N PRO A 352 -9.93 14.89 22.62
CA PRO A 352 -8.63 15.44 22.98
C PRO A 352 -7.57 15.09 21.94
N ASP A 353 -6.78 16.10 21.56
CA ASP A 353 -5.63 16.05 20.62
C ASP A 353 -4.63 14.91 20.94
N GLY A 354 -4.03 14.29 19.91
CA GLY A 354 -3.21 13.07 20.04
C GLY A 354 -1.89 13.08 19.26
N ILE A 355 -0.82 12.51 19.86
CA ILE A 355 0.53 12.42 19.28
C ILE A 355 1.10 10.99 19.39
N VAL A 356 1.57 10.41 18.27
CA VAL A 356 2.07 9.04 18.03
C VAL A 356 3.63 8.99 18.01
N THR A 357 4.23 7.88 18.47
CA THR A 357 5.69 7.63 18.39
C THR A 357 5.99 6.28 17.73
N PHE A 358 6.74 6.28 16.63
CA PHE A 358 7.36 5.09 16.02
C PHE A 358 8.79 4.98 16.52
N LEU A 359 9.31 3.77 16.67
CA LEU A 359 10.71 3.54 16.98
C LEU A 359 11.26 2.41 16.11
N MET A 360 12.15 2.79 15.17
CA MET A 360 12.84 1.88 14.27
C MET A 360 13.66 0.85 15.04
N THR A 361 13.59 -0.38 14.54
CA THR A 361 14.22 -1.57 15.09
C THR A 361 15.72 -1.57 14.88
N ASP A 362 16.43 -2.21 15.81
CA ASP A 362 17.84 -2.59 15.72
C ASP A 362 18.14 -3.46 14.50
N VAL A 363 18.37 -2.81 13.36
CA VAL A 363 19.28 -3.33 12.34
C VAL A 363 20.68 -3.51 12.97
N VAL A 364 21.01 -2.76 14.02
CA VAL A 364 22.34 -2.67 14.62
C VAL A 364 22.71 -3.85 15.53
N GLU A 365 21.78 -4.57 16.14
CA GLU A 365 22.18 -5.76 16.92
C GLU A 365 22.30 -7.00 16.03
N SER A 366 21.32 -7.27 15.18
CA SER A 366 21.30 -8.50 14.36
C SER A 366 22.21 -8.43 13.13
N THR A 367 22.38 -7.27 12.48
CA THR A 367 23.18 -7.18 11.24
C THR A 367 24.68 -7.32 11.52
N PRO A 368 25.28 -6.67 12.55
CA PRO A 368 26.66 -6.93 12.93
C PRO A 368 26.85 -8.33 13.50
N LEU A 369 25.90 -8.89 14.27
CA LEU A 369 25.97 -10.28 14.75
C LEU A 369 25.88 -11.29 13.60
N TRP A 370 25.06 -11.03 12.60
CA TRP A 370 24.94 -11.86 11.39
C TRP A 370 26.16 -11.73 10.48
N ILE A 371 26.65 -10.51 10.24
CA ILE A 371 27.92 -10.26 9.53
C ILE A 371 29.09 -10.90 10.27
N ALA A 372 29.14 -10.81 11.61
CA ALA A 372 30.16 -11.44 12.44
C ALA A 372 30.04 -12.98 12.43
N SER A 373 28.81 -13.52 12.42
CA SER A 373 28.54 -14.95 12.30
C SER A 373 28.97 -15.50 10.94
N ARG A 374 28.68 -14.81 9.84
CA ARG A 374 29.18 -15.18 8.51
C ARG A 374 30.69 -14.98 8.36
N ALA A 375 31.25 -13.89 8.88
CA ALA A 375 32.70 -13.69 8.92
C ALA A 375 33.39 -14.79 9.72
N SER A 376 32.79 -15.24 10.83
CA SER A 376 33.19 -16.40 11.61
C SER A 376 33.12 -17.69 10.79
N MET A 377 32.06 -17.95 10.02
CA MET A 377 31.97 -19.12 9.11
C MET A 377 33.08 -19.14 8.03
N TYR A 378 33.39 -17.98 7.44
CA TYR A 378 34.50 -17.87 6.48
C TYR A 378 35.89 -17.97 7.13
N GLN A 379 36.00 -17.68 8.44
CA GLN A 379 37.24 -17.86 9.21
C GLN A 379 37.38 -19.25 9.83
N SER A 380 36.27 -19.97 10.05
CA SER A 380 36.22 -21.28 10.72
C SER A 380 36.14 -22.46 9.76
N SER A 381 36.04 -22.25 8.45
CA SER A 381 36.20 -23.31 7.45
C SER A 381 37.64 -23.84 7.44
N PRO A 382 37.92 -25.08 7.90
CA PRO A 382 39.25 -25.67 7.89
C PRO A 382 39.54 -26.31 6.52
N CYS A 383 39.27 -25.60 5.44
CA CYS A 383 39.49 -26.09 4.07
C CYS A 383 40.10 -25.02 3.16
N PHE A 384 41.00 -24.17 3.69
CA PHE A 384 41.92 -23.39 2.85
C PHE A 384 43.28 -23.23 3.55
N ARG A 385 43.92 -24.36 3.87
CA ARG A 385 45.37 -24.38 4.12
C ARG A 385 46.08 -24.38 2.77
N ALA A 386 46.24 -23.20 2.18
CA ALA A 386 47.23 -22.96 1.14
C ALA A 386 48.48 -22.32 1.76
N PRO A 387 49.69 -22.64 1.24
CA PRO A 387 50.93 -22.56 1.98
C PRO A 387 51.36 -21.11 2.25
N ARG A 388 51.96 -20.89 3.43
CA ARG A 388 52.71 -19.68 3.77
C ARG A 388 53.75 -19.40 2.68
N THR A 389 53.40 -18.56 1.72
CA THR A 389 54.36 -17.83 0.90
C THR A 389 54.28 -16.34 1.23
N ARG A 390 55.41 -15.87 1.73
CA ARG A 390 55.71 -14.55 2.22
C ARG A 390 55.62 -13.54 1.06
N TRP A 391 54.51 -12.82 0.93
CA TRP A 391 54.41 -11.65 0.05
C TRP A 391 53.78 -10.48 0.80
N SER A 392 54.56 -9.81 1.65
CA SER A 392 54.30 -8.43 1.98
C SER A 392 54.62 -7.58 0.75
N ARG A 393 53.60 -7.16 0.00
CA ARG A 393 53.75 -6.15 -1.06
C ARG A 393 54.00 -4.79 -0.40
N ARG A 394 55.26 -4.54 -0.05
CA ARG A 394 55.72 -3.23 0.42
C ARG A 394 56.10 -2.39 -0.81
N TRP A 395 55.18 -1.58 -1.32
CA TRP A 395 55.50 -0.57 -2.31
C TRP A 395 56.37 0.52 -1.67
N LYS A 396 57.65 0.60 -2.05
CA LYS A 396 58.51 1.73 -1.67
C LYS A 396 58.47 2.80 -2.76
N ARG A 397 57.73 3.87 -2.51
CA ARG A 397 57.79 5.11 -3.32
C ARG A 397 59.07 5.87 -2.92
N ARG A 398 60.02 6.04 -3.85
CA ARG A 398 61.15 6.98 -3.66
C ARG A 398 60.88 8.26 -4.45
N ARG A 399 60.68 9.37 -3.73
CA ARG A 399 60.63 10.71 -4.33
C ARG A 399 62.02 11.35 -4.27
N GLN A 400 62.58 11.70 -5.42
CA GLN A 400 63.75 12.58 -5.51
C GLN A 400 63.33 13.84 -6.28
N PHE A 401 63.54 15.00 -5.65
CA PHE A 401 63.39 16.31 -6.26
C PHE A 401 64.79 16.84 -6.57
N ARG A 402 64.99 17.39 -7.76
CA ARG A 402 66.17 18.19 -8.08
C ARG A 402 65.71 19.52 -8.70
N PRO A 403 66.27 20.66 -8.28
CA PRO A 403 66.05 21.91 -8.98
C PRO A 403 66.75 21.87 -10.34
N ASN A 404 66.07 22.42 -11.36
CA ASN A 404 66.64 22.60 -12.69
C ASN A 404 67.24 24.02 -12.76
N PRO A 405 68.55 24.19 -13.00
CA PRO A 405 69.10 25.53 -13.13
C PRO A 405 68.62 26.14 -14.44
N GLY A 406 67.72 27.13 -14.36
CA GLY A 406 67.31 27.98 -15.49
C GLY A 406 65.82 28.01 -15.87
N ARG A 407 64.91 27.33 -15.16
CA ARG A 407 63.44 27.48 -15.35
C ARG A 407 62.68 27.35 -14.03
N THR A 408 61.52 28.01 -13.93
CA THR A 408 60.59 27.99 -12.77
C THR A 408 59.73 26.73 -12.64
N ASP A 409 60.03 25.67 -13.40
CA ASP A 409 59.26 24.43 -13.40
C ASP A 409 59.95 23.29 -12.64
N TRP A 410 59.17 22.50 -11.92
CA TRP A 410 59.62 21.31 -11.19
C TRP A 410 59.36 20.05 -12.03
N LEU A 411 60.42 19.26 -12.29
CA LEU A 411 60.28 17.92 -12.86
C LEU A 411 60.35 16.89 -11.74
N TYR A 412 59.37 15.98 -11.68
CA TYR A 412 59.42 14.84 -10.77
C TYR A 412 59.59 13.53 -11.53
N ARG A 413 60.50 12.68 -11.05
CA ARG A 413 60.80 11.36 -11.62
C ARG A 413 60.13 10.27 -10.79
N SER A 414 59.20 9.54 -11.39
CA SER A 414 58.62 8.34 -10.77
C SER A 414 59.27 7.07 -11.34
N GLU A 415 59.98 6.33 -10.49
CA GLU A 415 60.48 4.99 -10.82
C GLU A 415 59.57 3.93 -10.20
N TRP A 416 59.06 3.03 -11.05
CA TRP A 416 58.35 1.83 -10.61
C TRP A 416 59.22 0.61 -10.93
N ARG A 417 59.53 -0.19 -9.90
CA ARG A 417 60.27 -1.45 -10.07
C ARG A 417 59.34 -2.63 -9.80
N SER A 418 59.19 -3.49 -10.80
CA SER A 418 58.62 -4.84 -10.70
C SER A 418 59.76 -5.85 -10.79
N SER A 419 59.57 -7.06 -10.24
CA SER A 419 60.55 -8.15 -10.29
C SER A 419 60.83 -8.69 -11.69
N ARG A 420 60.18 -8.17 -12.75
CA ARG A 420 60.42 -8.56 -14.15
C ARG A 420 60.83 -7.43 -15.11
N GLY A 421 61.19 -6.23 -14.61
CA GLY A 421 61.72 -5.18 -15.48
C GLY A 421 61.52 -3.76 -14.96
N ARG A 422 62.27 -2.81 -15.54
CA ARG A 422 62.34 -1.41 -15.13
C ARG A 422 61.54 -0.54 -16.12
N LEU A 423 60.53 0.16 -15.63
CA LEU A 423 59.78 1.14 -16.42
C LEU A 423 60.02 2.55 -15.86
N THR A 424 60.53 3.44 -16.70
CA THR A 424 60.79 4.85 -16.37
C THR A 424 59.91 5.74 -17.23
N ARG A 425 59.13 6.62 -16.60
CA ARG A 425 58.33 7.65 -17.29
C ARG A 425 58.59 9.01 -16.65
N TRP A 426 58.89 10.01 -17.49
CA TRP A 426 58.95 11.41 -17.10
C TRP A 426 57.57 12.04 -17.31
N ILE A 427 57.07 12.75 -16.31
CA ILE A 427 55.78 13.43 -16.36
C ILE A 427 56.02 14.88 -15.95
N GLY A 428 55.73 15.82 -16.84
CA GLY A 428 55.74 17.25 -16.54
C GLY A 428 54.33 17.71 -16.17
N THR A 429 54.21 18.51 -15.10
CA THR A 429 52.98 19.18 -14.72
C THR A 429 53.29 20.61 -14.28
N THR A 430 52.64 21.59 -14.92
CA THR A 430 52.61 22.98 -14.50
C THR A 430 51.56 23.13 -13.39
N GLY A 431 51.98 23.23 -12.13
CA GLY A 431 51.07 23.49 -11.02
C GLY A 431 51.75 23.42 -9.67
N ARG A 432 51.72 24.52 -8.91
CA ARG A 432 52.19 24.58 -7.51
C ARG A 432 51.18 23.86 -6.59
N PRO A 433 51.60 22.97 -5.69
CA PRO A 433 50.70 22.40 -4.69
C PRO A 433 50.50 23.36 -3.51
N ARG A 434 49.26 23.51 -3.05
CA ARG A 434 48.92 23.99 -1.69
C ARG A 434 48.98 22.83 -0.71
#